data_AF-A0A7K6ZAT1-F1
#
_entry.id   AF-A0A7K6ZAT1-F1
#
_cell.length_a   1.000
_cell.length_b   1.000
_cell.length_c   1.000
_cell.angle_alpha   90.00
_cell.angle_beta   90.00
_cell.angle_gamma   90.00
#
_symmetry.space_group_name_H-M   'P 1'
#
loop_
_entity.id
_entity.type
_entity.pdbx_description
1 polymer ?
#
loop_
_entity_poly.entity_id
_entity_poly.type
_entity_poly.pdbx_seq_one_letter_code
_entity_poly.pdbx_strand_id
1 'polypeptide(L)'
;NYNQSCGVDSPGSCCTLDHIPLVSKCGTLPPESCFFSLICSLGSFMVILVGLLRYAHLLERLGPSLLNTLGLATGWVCAAGLTMVGNFQVDHAKVLHYIGAGVAFPTSMLFLLLQSILTYRMAKTRGQYWTGHLRSILTTVAFLTLVFS
;
A
#
# COMPACT_ATOMS: atom_id res chain seq x y z
N ASN A 1 -2.28 -17.25 23.83
CA ASN A 1 -1.64 -16.35 24.80
C ASN A 1 -0.63 -15.49 24.08
N TYR A 2 -0.98 -14.22 23.89
CA TYR A 2 -0.24 -13.15 23.17
C TYR A 2 1.15 -12.83 23.74
N ASN A 3 1.48 -13.40 24.91
CA ASN A 3 2.74 -13.19 25.64
C ASN A 3 3.65 -14.42 25.65
N GLN A 4 3.36 -15.44 24.82
CA GLN A 4 4.28 -16.58 24.66
C GLN A 4 5.16 -16.36 23.42
N SER A 5 6.20 -15.56 23.60
CA SER A 5 7.40 -15.68 22.78
C SER A 5 8.02 -17.02 23.13
N CYS A 6 7.83 -18.04 22.27
CA CYS A 6 8.42 -19.37 22.31
C CYS A 6 8.57 -19.97 23.73
N GLY A 7 7.65 -20.87 24.11
CA GLY A 7 7.80 -21.64 25.35
C GLY A 7 9.19 -22.29 25.41
N VAL A 8 9.84 -22.18 26.58
CA VAL A 8 11.23 -22.61 26.85
C VAL A 8 11.49 -24.08 26.45
N ASP A 9 10.44 -24.88 26.28
CA ASP A 9 10.48 -26.31 25.97
C ASP A 9 10.16 -26.68 24.51
N SER A 10 10.10 -25.72 23.57
CA SER A 10 9.92 -26.03 22.14
C SER A 10 11.27 -26.25 21.44
N PRO A 11 11.55 -27.42 20.83
CA PRO A 11 12.85 -27.72 20.22
C PRO A 11 13.12 -26.96 18.89
N GLY A 12 12.35 -25.92 18.58
CA GLY A 12 12.47 -25.10 17.38
C GLY A 12 13.13 -23.74 17.67
N SER A 13 13.88 -23.20 16.70
CA SER A 13 14.42 -21.84 16.82
C SER A 13 13.29 -20.82 16.93
N CYS A 14 13.35 -19.91 17.91
CA CYS A 14 12.29 -18.92 18.09
C CYS A 14 12.20 -17.90 16.94
N CYS A 15 13.32 -17.68 16.25
CA CYS A 15 13.41 -16.81 15.08
C CYS A 15 13.19 -17.62 13.79
N THR A 16 11.99 -18.15 13.59
CA THR A 16 11.58 -18.67 12.29
C THR A 16 10.93 -17.56 11.44
N LEU A 17 10.88 -17.75 10.12
CA LEU A 17 10.12 -16.87 9.21
C LEU A 17 8.64 -16.71 9.63
N ASP A 18 8.11 -17.66 10.40
CA ASP A 18 6.74 -17.61 10.90
C ASP A 18 6.53 -16.66 12.08
N HIS A 19 7.60 -16.19 12.73
CA HIS A 19 7.55 -15.40 13.97
C HIS A 19 8.11 -13.98 13.81
N ILE A 20 8.28 -13.53 12.56
CA ILE A 20 8.64 -12.13 12.27
C ILE A 20 7.46 -11.23 12.68
N PRO A 21 7.70 -10.17 13.47
CA PRO A 21 6.64 -9.29 13.99
C PRO A 21 6.13 -8.34 12.89
N LEU A 22 5.46 -8.91 11.89
CA LEU A 22 4.76 -8.16 10.85
C LEU A 22 3.43 -7.65 11.40
N VAL A 23 3.00 -6.47 10.95
CA VAL A 23 1.69 -5.90 11.34
C VAL A 23 0.55 -6.89 11.05
N SER A 24 0.62 -7.63 9.93
CA SER A 24 -0.40 -8.64 9.59
C SER A 24 -0.37 -9.87 10.49
N LYS A 25 0.80 -10.22 11.06
CA LYS A 25 0.92 -11.28 12.06
C LYS A 25 0.30 -10.85 13.39
N CYS A 26 0.60 -9.64 13.85
CA CYS A 26 -0.05 -9.06 15.03
C CYS A 26 -1.58 -8.91 14.85
N GLY A 27 -2.03 -8.64 13.64
CA GLY A 27 -3.44 -8.47 13.27
C GLY A 27 -4.15 -9.74 12.80
N THR A 28 -3.70 -10.95 13.16
CA THR A 28 -4.37 -12.19 12.68
C THR A 28 -5.59 -12.57 13.51
N LEU A 29 -5.59 -12.34 14.82
CA LEU A 29 -6.69 -12.74 15.70
C LEU A 29 -7.71 -11.60 15.89
N PRO A 30 -8.97 -11.89 16.27
CA PRO A 30 -9.90 -10.85 16.70
C PRO A 30 -9.55 -10.33 18.10
N PRO A 31 -9.73 -9.02 18.37
CA PRO A 31 -10.35 -8.00 17.52
C PRO A 31 -9.41 -7.33 16.49
N GLU A 32 -8.10 -7.57 16.55
CA GLU A 32 -7.08 -6.85 15.77
C GLU A 32 -7.26 -7.06 14.25
N SER A 33 -7.60 -8.28 13.85
CA SER A 33 -7.90 -8.65 12.45
C SER A 33 -9.09 -7.89 11.87
N CYS A 34 -10.11 -7.58 12.68
CA CYS A 34 -11.25 -6.79 12.25
C CYS A 34 -10.81 -5.35 11.96
N PHE A 35 -9.98 -4.76 12.82
CA PHE A 35 -9.41 -3.42 12.58
C PHE A 35 -8.49 -3.40 11.37
N PHE A 36 -7.63 -4.41 11.22
CA PHE A 36 -6.73 -4.53 10.07
C PHE A 36 -7.52 -4.62 8.75
N SER A 37 -8.53 -5.49 8.68
CA SER A 37 -9.40 -5.60 7.52
C SER A 37 -10.14 -4.31 7.22
N LEU A 38 -10.70 -3.64 8.24
CA LEU A 38 -11.41 -2.38 8.09
C LEU A 38 -10.50 -1.29 7.52
N ILE A 39 -9.29 -1.14 8.07
CA ILE A 39 -8.32 -0.12 7.62
C ILE A 39 -7.89 -0.39 6.18
N CYS A 40 -7.54 -1.63 5.83
CA CYS A 40 -7.17 -2.01 4.47
C CYS A 40 -8.32 -1.80 3.48
N SER A 41 -9.55 -2.14 3.86
CA SER A 41 -10.74 -1.98 3.01
C SER A 41 -11.09 -0.51 2.80
N LEU A 42 -11.01 0.32 3.86
CA LEU A 42 -11.17 1.77 3.76
C LEU A 42 -10.07 2.39 2.88
N GLY A 43 -8.82 1.94 3.07
CA GLY A 43 -7.69 2.35 2.24
C GLY A 43 -7.91 2.03 0.76
N SER A 44 -8.37 0.81 0.45
CA SER A 44 -8.72 0.38 -0.90
C SER A 44 -9.79 1.28 -1.54
N PHE A 45 -10.88 1.56 -0.81
CA PHE A 45 -11.92 2.49 -1.26
C PHE A 45 -11.38 3.89 -1.53
N MET A 46 -10.56 4.43 -0.62
CA MET A 46 -9.98 5.76 -0.75
C MET A 46 -9.03 5.85 -1.95
N VAL A 47 -8.22 4.83 -2.22
CA VAL A 47 -7.34 4.78 -3.41
C VAL A 47 -8.17 4.83 -4.70
N ILE A 48 -9.27 4.07 -4.78
CA ILE A 48 -10.16 4.10 -5.95
C ILE A 48 -10.78 5.49 -6.12
N LEU A 49 -11.36 6.05 -5.05
CA LEU A 49 -12.03 7.34 -5.10
C LEU A 49 -11.06 8.48 -5.48
N VAL A 50 -9.94 8.59 -4.76
CA VAL A 50 -8.93 9.62 -5.03
C VAL A 50 -8.30 9.41 -6.40
N GLY A 51 -8.06 8.17 -6.81
CA GLY A 51 -7.54 7.84 -8.14
C GLY A 51 -8.46 8.34 -9.26
N LEU A 52 -9.76 8.10 -9.14
CA LEU A 52 -10.77 8.56 -10.10
C LEU A 52 -10.86 10.09 -10.16
N LEU A 53 -10.97 10.74 -9.00
CA LEU A 53 -11.01 12.21 -8.93
C LEU A 53 -9.75 12.83 -9.52
N ARG A 54 -8.58 12.24 -9.23
CA ARG A 54 -7.30 12.69 -9.75
C ARG A 54 -7.19 12.48 -11.25
N TYR A 55 -7.66 11.35 -11.76
CA TYR A 55 -7.70 11.05 -13.19
C TYR A 55 -8.55 12.07 -13.94
N ALA A 56 -9.78 12.34 -13.46
CA ALA A 56 -10.69 13.31 -14.04
C ALA A 56 -10.08 14.73 -14.05
N HIS A 57 -9.51 15.16 -12.91
CA HIS A 57 -8.85 16.46 -12.81
C HIS A 57 -7.70 16.60 -13.82
N LEU A 58 -6.85 15.57 -13.96
CA LEU A 58 -5.72 15.61 -14.89
C LEU A 58 -6.19 15.57 -16.35
N LEU A 59 -7.24 14.82 -16.66
CA LEU A 59 -7.85 14.80 -17.99
C LEU A 59 -8.35 16.19 -18.39
N GLU A 60 -9.01 16.91 -17.47
CA GLU A 60 -9.50 18.27 -17.71
C GLU A 60 -8.36 19.28 -17.89
N ARG A 61 -7.27 19.16 -17.11
CA ARG A 61 -6.17 20.15 -17.11
C ARG A 61 -5.11 19.92 -18.19
N LEU A 62 -4.80 18.66 -18.51
CA LEU A 62 -3.68 18.27 -19.37
C LEU A 62 -4.12 17.49 -20.61
N GLY A 63 -5.41 17.12 -20.72
CA GLY A 63 -5.92 16.26 -21.78
C GLY A 63 -5.62 14.77 -21.55
N PRO A 64 -5.93 13.92 -22.55
CA PRO A 64 -5.70 12.48 -22.46
C PRO A 64 -4.19 12.20 -22.36
N SER A 65 -3.81 11.33 -21.43
CA SER A 65 -2.42 11.02 -21.14
C SER A 65 -2.28 9.58 -20.69
N LEU A 66 -1.41 8.82 -21.38
CA LEU A 66 -1.11 7.44 -21.02
C LEU A 66 -0.65 7.32 -19.56
N LEU A 67 0.16 8.27 -19.07
CA LEU A 67 0.63 8.29 -17.69
C LEU A 67 -0.53 8.44 -16.69
N ASN A 68 -1.58 9.19 -17.04
CA ASN A 68 -2.76 9.35 -16.20
C ASN A 68 -3.56 8.05 -16.13
N THR A 69 -3.75 7.38 -17.28
CA THR A 69 -4.44 6.08 -17.36
C THR A 69 -3.66 4.98 -16.62
N LEU A 70 -2.34 4.92 -16.79
CA LEU A 70 -1.47 4.01 -16.03
C LEU A 70 -1.53 4.30 -14.53
N GLY A 71 -1.58 5.58 -14.14
CA GLY A 71 -1.79 5.98 -12.75
C GLY A 71 -3.11 5.45 -12.19
N LEU A 72 -4.22 5.59 -12.92
CA LEU A 72 -5.51 5.05 -12.47
C LEU A 72 -5.48 3.52 -12.37
N ALA A 73 -4.97 2.83 -13.39
CA ALA A 73 -4.91 1.37 -13.43
C ALA A 73 -4.06 0.81 -12.27
N THR A 74 -2.89 1.39 -12.02
CA THR A 74 -2.01 0.98 -10.92
C THR A 74 -2.64 1.24 -9.55
N GLY A 75 -3.41 2.34 -9.40
CA GLY A 75 -4.21 2.59 -8.20
C GLY A 75 -5.28 1.52 -7.95
N TRP A 76 -6.00 1.09 -8.99
CA TRP A 76 -7.00 0.02 -8.85
C TRP A 76 -6.40 -1.35 -8.53
N VAL A 77 -5.26 -1.68 -9.15
CA VAL A 77 -4.52 -2.90 -8.83
C VAL A 77 -4.02 -2.86 -7.37
N CYS A 78 -3.53 -1.71 -6.90
CA CYS A 78 -3.18 -1.49 -5.51
C CYS A 78 -4.36 -1.72 -4.57
N ALA A 79 -5.53 -1.16 -4.89
CA ALA A 79 -6.75 -1.33 -4.11
C ALA A 79 -7.17 -2.81 -4.02
N ALA A 80 -7.11 -3.57 -5.12
CA ALA A 80 -7.36 -5.01 -5.11
C ALA A 80 -6.38 -5.76 -4.20
N GLY A 81 -5.09 -5.42 -4.26
CA GLY A 81 -4.07 -5.95 -3.36
C GLY A 81 -4.36 -5.66 -1.89
N LEU A 82 -4.70 -4.41 -1.55
CA LEU A 82 -5.07 -3.99 -0.18
C LEU A 82 -6.29 -4.76 0.35
N THR A 83 -7.32 -4.91 -0.47
CA THR A 83 -8.50 -5.71 -0.11
C THR A 83 -8.11 -7.15 0.21
N MET A 84 -7.22 -7.76 -0.58
CA MET A 84 -6.76 -9.12 -0.35
C MET A 84 -5.92 -9.23 0.94
N VAL A 85 -4.96 -8.33 1.15
CA VAL A 85 -4.15 -8.28 2.37
C VAL A 85 -5.01 -8.16 3.62
N GLY A 86 -5.99 -7.25 3.59
CA GLY A 86 -6.84 -6.97 4.76
C GLY A 86 -7.80 -8.11 5.12
N ASN A 87 -8.33 -8.82 4.12
CA ASN A 87 -9.39 -9.82 4.34
C ASN A 87 -8.89 -11.26 4.42
N PHE A 88 -7.68 -11.55 3.92
CA PHE A 88 -7.06 -12.86 4.04
C PHE A 88 -5.91 -12.78 5.04
N GLN A 89 -6.15 -13.15 6.30
CA GLN A 89 -5.16 -13.11 7.36
C GLN A 89 -4.03 -14.11 7.07
N VAL A 90 -2.81 -13.72 7.44
CA VAL A 90 -1.59 -14.47 7.08
C VAL A 90 -1.55 -15.89 7.68
N ASP A 91 -2.16 -16.13 8.84
CA ASP A 91 -2.17 -17.48 9.45
C ASP A 91 -3.30 -18.39 8.91
N HIS A 92 -4.35 -17.83 8.31
CA HIS A 92 -5.47 -18.59 7.77
C HIS A 92 -5.41 -18.77 6.25
N ALA A 93 -4.90 -17.77 5.54
CA ALA A 93 -4.87 -17.74 4.08
C ALA A 93 -3.57 -17.11 3.55
N LYS A 94 -2.44 -17.65 4.03
CA LYS A 94 -1.06 -17.16 3.79
C LYS A 94 -0.74 -16.86 2.33
N VAL A 95 -1.12 -17.75 1.41
CA VAL A 95 -0.83 -17.59 -0.02
C VAL A 95 -1.53 -16.36 -0.58
N LEU A 96 -2.84 -16.21 -0.34
CA LEU A 96 -3.60 -15.05 -0.80
C LEU A 96 -3.09 -13.77 -0.13
N HIS A 97 -2.78 -13.82 1.17
CA HIS A 97 -2.22 -12.67 1.88
C HIS A 97 -0.94 -12.14 1.21
N TYR A 98 0.04 -13.02 0.94
CA TYR A 98 1.31 -12.61 0.35
C TYR A 98 1.20 -12.23 -1.12
N ILE A 99 0.32 -12.87 -1.91
CA ILE A 99 -0.01 -12.37 -3.26
C ILE A 99 -0.57 -10.95 -3.13
N GLY A 100 -1.44 -10.70 -2.14
CA GLY A 100 -2.04 -9.39 -1.91
C GLY A 100 -0.99 -8.34 -1.60
N ALA A 101 -0.05 -8.68 -0.70
CA ALA A 101 1.04 -7.80 -0.32
C ALA A 101 1.98 -7.53 -1.50
N GLY A 102 2.33 -8.59 -2.25
CA GLY A 102 3.15 -8.52 -3.45
C GLY A 102 2.50 -7.75 -4.59
N VAL A 103 1.17 -7.62 -4.62
CA VAL A 103 0.46 -6.75 -5.56
C VAL A 103 0.37 -5.33 -5.01
N ALA A 104 -0.09 -5.14 -3.77
CA ALA A 104 -0.36 -3.84 -3.16
C ALA A 104 0.88 -2.96 -3.08
N PHE A 105 2.00 -3.47 -2.55
CA PHE A 105 3.17 -2.62 -2.30
C PHE A 105 3.85 -2.13 -3.59
N PRO A 106 4.19 -2.99 -4.57
CA PRO A 106 4.83 -2.51 -5.80
C PRO A 106 3.91 -1.62 -6.65
N THR A 107 2.61 -1.94 -6.73
CA THR A 107 1.68 -1.11 -7.51
C THR A 107 1.36 0.21 -6.84
N SER A 108 1.30 0.27 -5.50
CA SER A 108 1.23 1.54 -4.77
C SER A 108 2.48 2.40 -5.00
N MET A 109 3.66 1.80 -5.05
CA MET A 109 4.91 2.51 -5.34
C MET A 109 4.88 3.14 -6.73
N LEU A 110 4.49 2.35 -7.73
CA LEU A 110 4.34 2.82 -9.10
C LEU A 110 3.27 3.93 -9.19
N PHE A 111 2.14 3.78 -8.50
CA PHE A 111 1.10 4.81 -8.40
C PHE A 111 1.66 6.12 -7.85
N LEU A 112 2.40 6.10 -6.73
CA LEU A 112 2.98 7.29 -6.11
C LEU A 112 4.01 7.98 -7.02
N LEU A 113 4.85 7.21 -7.71
CA LEU A 113 5.80 7.73 -8.69
C LEU A 113 5.10 8.44 -9.85
N LEU A 114 4.11 7.78 -10.46
CA LEU A 114 3.32 8.37 -11.55
C LEU A 114 2.59 9.63 -11.09
N GLN A 115 1.98 9.61 -9.90
CA GLN A 115 1.30 10.77 -9.35
C GLN A 115 2.25 11.93 -9.03
N SER A 116 3.49 11.65 -8.60
CA SER A 116 4.50 12.68 -8.39
C SER A 116 4.92 13.34 -9.70
N ILE A 117 5.19 12.54 -10.75
CA ILE A 117 5.50 13.04 -12.10
C ILE A 117 4.35 13.90 -12.64
N LEU A 118 3.11 13.40 -12.57
CA LEU A 118 1.92 14.12 -13.04
C LEU A 118 1.68 15.41 -12.24
N THR A 119 2.00 15.42 -10.95
CA THR A 119 1.90 16.63 -10.11
C THR A 119 2.87 17.71 -10.60
N TYR A 120 4.11 17.35 -10.95
CA TYR A 120 5.04 18.31 -11.57
C TYR A 120 4.59 18.79 -12.93
N ARG A 121 4.08 17.89 -13.80
CA ARG A 121 3.57 18.28 -15.13
C ARG A 121 2.39 19.26 -15.04
N MET A 122 1.61 19.18 -13.96
CA MET A 122 0.47 20.06 -13.71
C MET A 122 0.86 21.39 -13.02
N ALA A 123 2.06 21.49 -12.45
CA ALA A 123 2.47 22.63 -11.64
C ALA A 123 2.73 23.88 -12.50
N LYS A 124 2.01 24.97 -12.20
CA LYS A 124 2.18 26.29 -12.81
C LYS A 124 2.53 27.37 -11.79
N THR A 125 2.25 27.13 -10.50
CA THR A 125 2.54 28.07 -9.42
C THR A 125 3.60 27.52 -8.48
N ARG A 126 4.33 28.41 -7.78
CA ARG A 126 5.35 28.03 -6.78
C ARG A 126 4.81 27.05 -5.73
N GLY A 127 3.57 27.25 -5.26
CA GLY A 127 2.92 26.35 -4.32
C GLY A 127 2.72 24.94 -4.87
N GLN A 128 2.31 24.81 -6.13
CA GLN A 128 2.16 23.50 -6.77
C GLN A 128 3.51 22.78 -6.97
N TYR A 129 4.58 23.53 -7.27
CA TYR A 129 5.93 22.95 -7.31
C TYR A 129 6.37 22.45 -5.94
N TRP A 130 6.10 23.20 -4.85
CA TRP A 130 6.36 22.72 -3.49
C TRP A 130 5.62 21.42 -3.18
N THR A 131 4.34 21.31 -3.55
CA THR A 131 3.61 20.05 -3.44
C THR A 131 4.27 18.92 -4.24
N GLY A 132 4.76 19.21 -5.45
CA GLY A 132 5.54 18.26 -6.25
C GLY A 132 6.79 17.77 -5.52
N HIS A 133 7.59 18.67 -4.96
CA HIS A 133 8.79 18.32 -4.18
C HIS A 133 8.46 17.46 -2.96
N LEU A 134 7.46 17.86 -2.17
CA LEU A 134 7.04 17.08 -1.02
C LEU A 134 6.60 15.66 -1.41
N ARG A 135 5.79 15.53 -2.46
CA ARG A 135 5.36 14.21 -2.96
C ARG A 135 6.53 13.37 -3.47
N SER A 136 7.47 13.97 -4.18
CA SER A 136 8.66 13.26 -4.67
C SER A 136 9.53 12.77 -3.53
N ILE A 137 9.78 13.61 -2.51
CA ILE A 137 10.56 13.23 -1.33
C ILE A 137 9.88 12.08 -0.59
N LEU A 138 8.57 12.20 -0.32
CA LEU A 138 7.81 11.14 0.34
C LEU A 138 7.82 9.83 -0.46
N THR A 139 7.72 9.91 -1.79
CA THR A 139 7.78 8.73 -2.66
C THR A 139 9.17 8.08 -2.62
N THR A 140 10.25 8.88 -2.65
CA THR A 140 11.61 8.35 -2.52
C THR A 140 11.82 7.69 -1.15
N VAL A 141 11.37 8.32 -0.07
CA VAL A 141 11.45 7.73 1.29
C VAL A 141 10.67 6.42 1.32
N ALA A 142 9.44 6.39 0.81
CA ALA A 142 8.63 5.17 0.75
C ALA A 142 9.30 4.06 -0.07
N PHE A 143 9.94 4.40 -1.20
CA PHE A 143 10.69 3.45 -2.02
C PHE A 143 11.85 2.84 -1.25
N LEU A 144 12.65 3.67 -0.58
CA LEU A 144 13.76 3.19 0.26
C LEU A 144 13.23 2.29 1.38
N THR A 145 12.17 2.70 2.08
CA THR A 145 11.55 1.88 3.13
C THR A 145 11.09 0.53 2.59
N LEU A 146 10.46 0.49 1.40
CA LEU A 146 10.00 -0.76 0.79
C LEU A 146 11.14 -1.69 0.36
N VAL A 147 12.26 -1.14 -0.12
CA VAL A 147 13.41 -1.94 -0.55
C VAL A 147 14.19 -2.51 0.64
N PHE A 148 14.24 -1.78 1.76
CA PHE A 148 14.98 -2.17 2.95
C PHE A 148 14.11 -2.85 4.03
N SER A 149 12.82 -3.08 3.76
CA SER A 149 11.89 -3.79 4.65
C SER A 149 11.90 -5.30 4.48
#